data_AF-A0A6A6WN81-F1
#
_entry.id   AF-A0A6A6WN81-F1
#
_cell.length_a   1.000
_cell.length_b   1.000
_cell.length_c   1.000
_cell.angle_alpha   90.00
_cell.angle_beta   90.00
_cell.angle_gamma   90.00
#
_symmetry.space_group_name_H-M   'P 1'
#
loop_
_entity.id
_entity.type
_entity.pdbx_description
1 polymer ?
#
loop_
_entity_poly.entity_id
_entity_poly.type
_entity_poly.pdbx_seq_one_letter_code
_entity_poly.pdbx_strand_id
1 'polypeptide(L)'
;REIRWKHLHKEGFVGVTVDMDGKQMAGLGKYLTTIDPLHREWQWQLKNVVVFCQIHFLRSITAAGGAVENSYSVHSRMRALLTCQSLEEYLELCNCLIMNESVPVQQWARHKKNAVIAAGLNKECSLISNSDWDMLSKTSNAVEQSANKSYSYGKRLRLLKAIQVAHQLDLRDMSQYKSRDELGIRHISRSTSMSSRYINHLARDSKSVEQVNGTC
;
A
#
# COMPACT_ATOMS: atom_id res chain seq x y z
N ARG A 1 -13.89 -18.09 -13.04
CA ARG A 1 -13.76 -18.50 -11.61
C ARG A 1 -14.28 -17.35 -10.77
N GLU A 2 -15.13 -17.62 -9.80
CA GLU A 2 -15.63 -16.63 -8.85
C GLU A 2 -14.50 -16.27 -7.85
N ILE A 3 -14.39 -15.00 -7.49
CA ILE A 3 -13.36 -14.52 -6.54
C ILE A 3 -13.83 -14.86 -5.13
N ARG A 4 -13.07 -15.69 -4.40
CA ARG A 4 -13.35 -16.05 -3.01
C ARG A 4 -12.42 -15.34 -2.04
N TRP A 5 -12.98 -14.97 -0.89
CA TRP A 5 -12.30 -14.31 0.22
C TRP A 5 -12.40 -15.16 1.47
N LYS A 6 -11.28 -15.38 2.15
CA LYS A 6 -11.18 -16.33 3.28
C LYS A 6 -12.10 -15.96 4.44
N HIS A 7 -12.26 -14.67 4.75
CA HIS A 7 -13.11 -14.23 5.87
C HIS A 7 -14.61 -14.52 5.63
N LEU A 8 -15.06 -14.50 4.37
CA LEU A 8 -16.45 -14.83 3.99
C LEU A 8 -16.64 -16.31 3.66
N HIS A 9 -15.72 -16.91 2.90
CA HIS A 9 -15.89 -18.23 2.26
C HIS A 9 -15.03 -19.33 2.88
N LYS A 10 -14.23 -19.01 3.89
CA LYS A 10 -13.23 -19.90 4.54
C LYS A 10 -12.07 -20.34 3.65
N GLU A 11 -12.02 -19.86 2.41
CA GLU A 11 -10.92 -20.07 1.46
C GLU A 11 -10.76 -18.86 0.50
N GLY A 12 -9.63 -18.82 -0.22
CA GLY A 12 -9.34 -17.78 -1.21
C GLY A 12 -8.44 -16.67 -0.67
N PHE A 13 -8.64 -15.44 -1.15
CA PHE A 13 -7.82 -14.29 -0.78
C PHE A 13 -7.95 -13.99 0.72
N VAL A 14 -6.80 -13.90 1.39
CA VAL A 14 -6.70 -13.59 2.82
C VAL A 14 -6.95 -12.11 3.09
N GLY A 15 -6.41 -11.26 2.22
CA GLY A 15 -6.49 -9.81 2.34
C GLY A 15 -5.74 -9.15 1.18
N VAL A 16 -5.72 -7.82 1.20
CA VAL A 16 -5.08 -6.99 0.19
C VAL A 16 -4.35 -5.83 0.86
N THR A 17 -3.14 -5.58 0.39
CA THR A 17 -2.36 -4.40 0.80
C THR A 17 -2.68 -3.24 -0.13
N VAL A 18 -3.16 -2.13 0.43
CA VAL A 18 -3.59 -0.96 -0.34
C VAL A 18 -2.87 0.30 0.12
N ASP A 19 -2.86 1.30 -0.76
CA ASP A 19 -2.57 2.67 -0.33
C ASP A 19 -3.72 3.21 0.55
N MET A 20 -3.43 4.19 1.39
CA MET A 20 -4.40 4.80 2.30
C MET A 20 -5.26 5.85 1.58
N ASP A 21 -5.96 5.43 0.52
CA ASP A 21 -6.94 6.23 -0.22
C ASP A 21 -8.38 5.87 0.20
N GLY A 22 -9.04 6.83 0.85
CA GLY A 22 -10.39 6.65 1.38
C GLY A 22 -11.47 6.33 0.35
N LYS A 23 -11.30 6.72 -0.92
CA LYS A 23 -12.29 6.43 -1.98
C LYS A 23 -12.16 4.99 -2.48
N GLN A 24 -10.94 4.50 -2.65
CA GLN A 24 -10.69 3.15 -3.13
C GLN A 24 -11.15 2.09 -2.12
N MET A 25 -10.89 2.31 -0.83
CA MET A 25 -11.31 1.38 0.22
C MET A 25 -12.84 1.28 0.33
N ALA A 26 -13.57 2.38 0.18
CA ALA A 26 -15.04 2.36 0.24
C ALA A 26 -15.66 1.52 -0.89
N GLY A 27 -15.08 1.57 -2.10
CA GLY A 27 -15.51 0.73 -3.22
C GLY A 27 -15.33 -0.75 -2.95
N LEU A 28 -14.17 -1.15 -2.43
CA LEU A 28 -13.89 -2.54 -2.04
C LEU A 28 -14.87 -3.03 -0.96
N GLY A 29 -15.09 -2.24 0.09
CA GLY A 29 -15.99 -2.64 1.19
C GLY A 29 -17.43 -2.82 0.72
N LYS A 30 -17.91 -1.94 -0.17
CA LYS A 30 -19.24 -2.07 -0.77
C LYS A 30 -19.35 -3.34 -1.63
N TYR A 31 -18.35 -3.63 -2.46
CA TYR A 31 -18.30 -4.88 -3.21
C TYR A 31 -18.36 -6.10 -2.28
N LEU A 32 -17.54 -6.14 -1.23
CA LEU A 32 -17.54 -7.26 -0.27
C LEU A 32 -18.89 -7.42 0.43
N THR A 33 -19.58 -6.32 0.71
CA THR A 33 -20.94 -6.34 1.29
C THR A 33 -21.95 -6.98 0.34
N THR A 34 -21.79 -6.80 -0.98
CA THR A 34 -22.71 -7.37 -1.98
C THR A 34 -22.57 -8.89 -2.13
N ILE A 35 -21.40 -9.43 -1.82
CA ILE A 35 -21.12 -10.87 -1.90
C ILE A 35 -21.14 -11.56 -0.53
N ASP A 36 -21.30 -10.81 0.57
CA ASP A 36 -21.47 -11.37 1.92
C ASP A 36 -22.93 -11.83 2.09
N PRO A 37 -23.20 -13.13 2.32
CA PRO A 37 -24.55 -13.63 2.57
C PRO A 37 -25.25 -12.98 3.76
N LEU A 38 -24.49 -12.42 4.70
CA LEU A 38 -25.00 -11.75 5.90
C LEU A 38 -25.02 -10.23 5.76
N HIS A 39 -24.65 -9.70 4.58
CA HIS A 39 -24.67 -8.27 4.26
C HIS A 39 -24.05 -7.37 5.34
N ARG A 40 -22.94 -7.81 5.94
CA ARG A 40 -22.28 -7.01 6.98
C ARG A 40 -21.70 -5.74 6.39
N GLU A 41 -21.78 -4.69 7.18
CA GLU A 41 -21.34 -3.33 6.84
C GLU A 41 -19.95 -3.26 6.22
N TRP A 42 -19.77 -2.33 5.28
CA TRP A 42 -18.54 -2.21 4.50
C TRP A 42 -17.31 -1.96 5.38
N GLN A 43 -17.42 -1.25 6.50
CA GLN A 43 -16.31 -1.04 7.44
C GLN A 43 -15.89 -2.38 8.09
N TRP A 44 -16.86 -3.23 8.45
CA TRP A 44 -16.57 -4.56 8.96
C TRP A 44 -15.82 -5.38 7.91
N GLN A 45 -16.25 -5.31 6.65
CA GLN A 45 -15.54 -5.98 5.54
C GLN A 45 -14.08 -5.54 5.45
N LEU A 46 -13.84 -4.23 5.48
CA LEU A 46 -12.48 -3.69 5.35
C LEU A 46 -11.58 -4.09 6.52
N LYS A 47 -12.11 -4.11 7.75
CA LYS A 47 -11.36 -4.59 8.93
C LYS A 47 -10.92 -6.05 8.82
N ASN A 48 -11.53 -6.85 7.96
CA ASN A 48 -11.22 -8.27 7.75
C ASN A 48 -10.29 -8.54 6.56
N VAL A 49 -9.91 -7.54 5.77
CA VAL A 49 -9.18 -7.77 4.50
C VAL A 49 -8.14 -6.72 4.16
N VAL A 50 -8.19 -5.52 4.74
CA VAL A 50 -7.29 -4.43 4.35
C VAL A 50 -6.07 -4.39 5.25
N VAL A 51 -4.90 -4.31 4.64
CA VAL A 51 -3.65 -3.88 5.27
C VAL A 51 -3.18 -2.63 4.54
N PHE A 52 -2.80 -1.58 5.27
CA PHE A 52 -2.26 -0.36 4.67
C PHE A 52 -0.76 -0.48 4.46
N CYS A 53 -0.30 -0.01 3.31
CA CYS A 53 1.12 0.01 2.99
C CYS A 53 1.90 0.85 4.02
N GLN A 54 2.91 0.25 4.63
CA GLN A 54 3.76 0.92 5.61
C GLN A 54 4.56 2.07 5.02
N ILE A 55 4.98 1.98 3.75
CA ILE A 55 5.73 3.07 3.08
C ILE A 55 4.86 4.33 2.98
N HIS A 56 3.60 4.19 2.55
CA HIS A 56 2.68 5.32 2.47
C HIS A 56 2.33 5.87 3.85
N PHE A 57 2.19 5.00 4.85
CA PHE A 57 2.04 5.42 6.23
C PHE A 57 3.24 6.26 6.70
N LEU A 58 4.48 5.79 6.49
CA LEU A 58 5.70 6.52 6.86
C LEU A 58 5.83 7.87 6.12
N ARG A 59 5.52 7.92 4.82
CA ARG A 59 5.44 9.20 4.07
C ARG A 59 4.44 10.17 4.69
N SER A 60 3.29 9.67 5.17
CA SER A 60 2.29 10.50 5.84
C SER A 60 2.78 11.04 7.20
N ILE A 61 3.70 10.35 7.86
CA ILE A 61 4.37 10.86 9.07
C ILE A 61 5.26 12.04 8.70
N THR A 62 6.13 11.89 7.69
CA THR A 62 6.99 12.99 7.23
C THR A 62 6.19 14.22 6.79
N ALA A 63 5.06 14.02 6.11
CA ALA A 63 4.18 15.11 5.68
C ALA A 63 3.57 15.89 6.85
N ALA A 64 3.25 15.23 7.97
CA ALA A 64 2.62 15.86 9.14
C ALA A 64 3.65 16.35 10.19
N GLY A 65 4.71 15.58 10.43
CA GLY A 65 5.74 15.85 11.43
C GLY A 65 6.91 16.71 10.93
N GLY A 66 6.95 17.05 9.63
CA GLY A 66 8.06 17.78 9.01
C GLY A 66 9.29 16.93 8.75
N ALA A 67 10.33 17.54 8.17
CA ALA A 67 11.52 16.85 7.67
C ALA A 67 12.59 16.53 8.75
N VAL A 68 12.47 17.09 9.95
CA VAL A 68 13.49 16.94 11.00
C VAL A 68 13.21 15.69 11.85
N GLU A 69 13.89 14.59 11.53
CA GLU A 69 13.89 13.39 12.37
C GLU A 69 15.00 13.47 13.44
N ASN A 70 14.62 13.39 14.72
CA ASN A 70 15.52 13.05 15.82
C ASN A 70 15.00 11.80 16.56
N SER A 71 15.86 11.10 17.31
CA SER A 71 15.53 9.80 17.94
C SER A 71 14.38 9.85 18.97
N TYR A 72 14.08 11.05 19.49
CA TYR A 72 12.95 11.34 20.38
C TYR A 72 11.83 12.13 19.68
N SER A 73 11.84 12.15 18.34
CA SER A 73 10.93 12.97 17.56
C SER A 73 9.52 12.42 17.62
N VAL A 74 8.58 13.32 17.33
CA VAL A 74 7.19 13.00 17.05
C VAL A 74 7.05 11.84 16.04
N HIS A 75 8.00 11.67 15.11
CA HIS A 75 7.99 10.56 14.15
C HIS A 75 8.09 9.19 14.84
N SER A 76 8.91 9.05 15.88
CA SER A 76 9.03 7.81 16.64
C SER A 76 7.70 7.46 17.32
N ARG A 77 7.07 8.46 17.96
CA ARG A 77 5.75 8.30 18.59
C ARG A 77 4.65 7.97 17.58
N MET A 78 4.66 8.61 16.42
CA MET A 78 3.71 8.31 15.34
C MET A 78 3.93 6.91 14.75
N ARG A 79 5.18 6.46 14.61
CA ARG A 79 5.53 5.12 14.13
C ARG A 79 5.09 4.01 15.08
N ALA A 80 5.06 4.27 16.39
CA ALA A 80 4.68 3.29 17.41
C ALA A 80 3.25 2.73 17.23
N LEU A 81 2.36 3.42 16.50
CA LEU A 81 1.04 2.89 16.13
C LEU A 81 1.11 1.53 15.40
N LEU A 82 2.20 1.23 14.69
CA LEU A 82 2.39 -0.05 13.99
C LEU A 82 2.69 -1.22 14.95
N THR A 83 3.08 -0.95 16.19
CA THR A 83 3.62 -1.93 17.14
C THR A 83 2.86 -1.99 18.46
N CYS A 84 1.81 -1.19 18.66
CA CYS A 84 0.92 -1.32 19.82
C CYS A 84 0.40 -2.76 19.96
N GLN A 85 0.29 -3.22 21.19
CA GLN A 85 -0.04 -4.60 21.58
C GLN A 85 -1.54 -4.79 21.84
N SER A 86 -2.33 -3.72 21.80
CA SER A 86 -3.79 -3.79 21.90
C SER A 86 -4.47 -2.62 21.19
N LEU A 87 -5.79 -2.75 20.99
CA LEU A 87 -6.62 -1.65 20.50
C LEU A 87 -6.62 -0.48 21.50
N GLU A 88 -6.65 -0.77 22.79
CA GLU A 88 -6.63 0.21 23.87
C GLU A 88 -5.35 1.05 23.82
N GLU A 89 -4.19 0.39 23.72
CA GLU A 89 -2.89 1.05 23.61
C GLU A 89 -2.80 1.92 22.35
N TYR A 90 -3.32 1.41 21.21
CA TYR A 90 -3.37 2.17 19.96
C TYR A 90 -4.20 3.46 20.12
N LEU A 91 -5.40 3.34 20.71
CA LEU A 91 -6.29 4.48 20.91
C LEU A 91 -5.73 5.47 21.93
N GLU A 92 -5.07 4.99 22.97
CA GLU A 92 -4.38 5.82 23.96
C GLU A 92 -3.26 6.63 23.31
N LEU A 93 -2.39 5.99 22.52
CA LEU A 93 -1.34 6.67 21.78
C LEU A 93 -1.91 7.73 20.81
N CYS A 94 -2.99 7.42 20.09
CA CYS A 94 -3.69 8.42 19.27
C CYS A 94 -4.15 9.62 20.10
N ASN A 95 -4.73 9.41 21.29
CA ASN A 95 -5.18 10.50 22.15
C ASN A 95 -4.00 11.34 22.64
N CYS A 96 -2.90 10.71 23.05
CA CYS A 96 -1.68 11.41 23.45
C CYS A 96 -1.14 12.32 22.33
N LEU A 97 -1.11 11.84 21.09
CA LEU A 97 -0.70 12.65 19.93
C LEU A 97 -1.67 13.82 19.66
N ILE A 98 -2.98 13.60 19.83
CA ILE A 98 -4.00 14.65 19.63
C ILE A 98 -3.89 15.75 20.68
N MET A 99 -3.51 15.42 21.92
CA MET A 99 -3.46 16.39 23.02
C MET A 99 -2.14 17.18 23.10
N ASN A 100 -1.02 16.59 22.65
CA ASN A 100 0.31 17.12 22.99
C ASN A 100 1.14 17.59 21.78
N GLU A 101 0.73 17.30 20.54
CA GLU A 101 1.55 17.57 19.36
C GLU A 101 1.06 18.77 18.53
N SER A 102 1.83 19.13 17.50
CA SER A 102 1.48 20.21 16.56
C SER A 102 0.16 19.94 15.81
N VAL A 103 -0.54 21.00 15.40
CA VAL A 103 -1.84 20.90 14.70
C VAL A 103 -1.84 19.90 13.53
N PRO A 104 -0.83 19.86 12.64
CA PRO A 104 -0.76 18.84 11.58
C PRO A 104 -0.73 17.41 12.12
N VAL A 105 0.04 17.15 13.18
CA VAL A 105 0.14 15.83 13.82
C VAL A 105 -1.17 15.47 14.52
N GLN A 106 -1.84 16.42 15.16
CA GLN A 106 -3.15 16.18 15.76
C GLN A 106 -4.20 15.77 14.71
N GLN A 107 -4.24 16.48 13.57
CA GLN A 107 -5.15 16.13 12.47
C GLN A 107 -4.82 14.75 11.88
N TRP A 108 -3.53 14.45 11.71
CA TRP A 108 -3.06 13.14 11.28
C TRP A 108 -3.50 12.05 12.27
N ALA A 109 -3.35 12.26 13.57
CA ALA A 109 -3.72 11.29 14.61
C ALA A 109 -5.24 11.07 14.67
N ARG A 110 -6.06 12.13 14.53
CA ARG A 110 -7.52 12.02 14.40
C ARG A 110 -7.91 11.15 13.20
N HIS A 111 -7.21 11.31 12.08
CA HIS A 111 -7.42 10.47 10.90
C HIS A 111 -7.02 9.01 11.15
N LYS A 112 -5.87 8.75 11.78
CA LYS A 112 -5.43 7.37 12.09
C LYS A 112 -6.29 6.65 13.12
N LYS A 113 -6.96 7.40 14.00
CA LYS A 113 -7.92 6.86 14.99
C LYS A 113 -9.18 6.24 14.36
N ASN A 114 -9.43 6.44 13.07
CA ASN A 114 -10.53 5.77 12.39
C ASN A 114 -10.39 4.24 12.48
N ALA A 115 -11.47 3.54 12.84
CA ALA A 115 -11.46 2.10 13.12
C ALA A 115 -10.98 1.22 11.94
N VAL A 116 -11.27 1.62 10.70
CA VAL A 116 -10.78 0.91 9.51
C VAL A 116 -9.29 1.17 9.31
N ILE A 117 -8.85 2.40 9.55
CA ILE A 117 -7.44 2.78 9.42
C ILE A 117 -6.58 2.09 10.48
N ALA A 118 -7.04 2.09 11.74
CA ALA A 118 -6.40 1.37 12.83
C ALA A 118 -6.26 -0.12 12.50
N ALA A 119 -7.37 -0.76 12.08
CA ALA A 119 -7.40 -2.17 11.70
C ALA A 119 -6.46 -2.53 10.55
N GLY A 120 -6.25 -1.63 9.59
CA GLY A 120 -5.33 -1.85 8.48
C GLY A 120 -3.88 -1.50 8.80
N LEU A 121 -3.58 -0.80 9.90
CA LEU A 121 -2.22 -0.44 10.30
C LEU A 121 -1.62 -1.39 11.34
N ASN A 122 -2.46 -1.89 12.24
CA ASN A 122 -2.04 -2.71 13.36
C ASN A 122 -2.91 -3.97 13.46
N LYS A 123 -2.26 -5.13 13.54
CA LYS A 123 -2.95 -6.43 13.62
C LYS A 123 -3.84 -6.58 14.85
N GLU A 124 -3.46 -5.98 15.97
CA GLU A 124 -4.24 -6.01 17.22
C GLU A 124 -5.52 -5.17 17.12
N CYS A 125 -5.62 -4.29 16.11
CA CYS A 125 -6.84 -3.56 15.78
C CYS A 125 -7.66 -4.26 14.67
N SER A 126 -7.08 -5.26 14.01
CA SER A 126 -7.62 -5.94 12.84
C SER A 126 -8.58 -7.06 13.22
N LEU A 127 -9.45 -7.45 12.28
CA LEU A 127 -10.22 -8.70 12.37
C LEU A 127 -9.57 -9.83 11.56
N ILE A 128 -8.47 -9.54 10.85
CA ILE A 128 -7.63 -10.55 10.21
C ILE A 128 -6.91 -11.34 11.31
N SER A 129 -6.87 -12.68 11.20
CA SER A 129 -6.13 -13.49 12.16
C SER A 129 -4.63 -13.18 12.12
N ASN A 130 -3.92 -13.29 13.26
CA ASN A 130 -2.50 -12.93 13.32
C ASN A 130 -1.64 -13.74 12.33
N SER A 131 -1.94 -15.03 12.13
CA SER A 131 -1.24 -15.86 11.14
C SER A 131 -1.50 -15.39 9.71
N ASP A 132 -2.73 -14.98 9.40
CA ASP A 132 -3.10 -14.42 8.10
C ASP A 132 -2.46 -13.06 7.85
N TRP A 133 -2.43 -12.21 8.88
CA TRP A 133 -1.81 -10.90 8.81
C TRP A 133 -0.31 -10.99 8.49
N ASP A 134 0.39 -11.92 9.16
CA ASP A 134 1.83 -12.07 8.98
C ASP A 134 2.22 -12.64 7.60
N MET A 135 1.26 -13.23 6.85
CA MET A 135 1.45 -13.63 5.45
C MET A 135 1.31 -12.46 4.46
N LEU A 136 0.65 -11.36 4.84
CA LEU A 136 0.38 -10.25 3.93
C LEU A 136 1.61 -9.35 3.77
N SER A 137 1.86 -8.89 2.54
CA SER A 137 2.94 -7.94 2.28
C SER A 137 2.65 -6.59 2.96
N LYS A 138 3.59 -6.09 3.75
CA LYS A 138 3.48 -4.77 4.39
C LYS A 138 3.82 -3.62 3.43
N THR A 139 4.25 -3.94 2.20
CA THR A 139 4.63 -2.96 1.19
C THR A 139 3.82 -3.14 -0.10
N SER A 140 3.52 -2.03 -0.75
CA SER A 140 2.89 -1.98 -2.08
C SER A 140 3.90 -1.98 -3.22
N ASN A 141 5.17 -2.35 -3.00
CA ASN A 141 6.22 -2.25 -4.02
C ASN A 141 5.84 -2.92 -5.34
N ALA A 142 5.23 -4.11 -5.29
CA ALA A 142 4.74 -4.81 -6.48
C ALA A 142 3.62 -4.03 -7.19
N VAL A 143 2.69 -3.44 -6.43
CA VAL A 143 1.60 -2.61 -6.95
C VAL A 143 2.13 -1.32 -7.57
N GLU A 144 3.09 -0.66 -6.92
CA GLU A 144 3.77 0.55 -7.43
C GLU A 144 4.58 0.24 -8.70
N GLN A 145 5.25 -0.91 -8.75
CA GLN A 145 5.93 -1.37 -9.96
C GLN A 145 4.93 -1.61 -11.09
N SER A 146 3.81 -2.29 -10.84
CA SER A 146 2.76 -2.50 -11.84
C SER A 146 2.12 -1.19 -12.30
N ALA A 147 1.86 -0.27 -11.38
CA ALA A 147 1.37 1.07 -11.71
C ALA A 147 2.37 1.82 -12.60
N ASN A 148 3.66 1.79 -12.27
CA ASN A 148 4.71 2.40 -13.07
C ASN A 148 4.85 1.75 -14.46
N LYS A 149 4.72 0.42 -14.56
CA LYS A 149 4.67 -0.28 -15.85
C LYS A 149 3.47 0.18 -16.66
N SER A 150 2.30 0.37 -16.05
CA SER A 150 1.09 0.78 -16.77
C SER A 150 1.22 2.16 -17.43
N TYR A 151 2.01 3.08 -16.84
CA TYR A 151 2.30 4.37 -17.48
C TYR A 151 3.03 4.27 -18.82
N SER A 152 3.75 3.17 -19.09
CA SER A 152 4.36 2.94 -20.41
C SER A 152 3.33 2.70 -21.52
N TYR A 153 2.09 2.37 -21.15
CA TYR A 153 0.96 2.20 -22.06
C TYR A 153 0.10 3.47 -22.22
N GLY A 154 0.53 4.58 -21.63
CA GLY A 154 -0.14 5.87 -21.69
C GLY A 154 -0.62 6.37 -20.33
N LYS A 155 -0.72 7.70 -20.19
CA LYS A 155 -1.22 8.39 -18.99
C LYS A 155 -2.59 8.99 -19.28
N ARG A 156 -3.44 9.14 -18.24
CA ARG A 156 -4.77 9.78 -18.32
C ARG A 156 -5.72 9.13 -19.33
N LEU A 157 -5.74 7.80 -19.36
CA LEU A 157 -6.63 7.03 -20.23
C LEU A 157 -8.10 7.17 -19.78
N ARG A 158 -9.04 7.14 -20.73
CA ARG A 158 -10.47 6.96 -20.42
C ARG A 158 -10.67 5.63 -19.70
N LEU A 159 -11.63 5.55 -18.78
CA LEU A 159 -11.82 4.38 -17.88
C LEU A 159 -11.79 3.03 -18.60
N LEU A 160 -12.59 2.86 -19.66
CA LEU A 160 -12.63 1.60 -20.42
C LEU A 160 -11.25 1.24 -21.01
N LYS A 161 -10.54 2.23 -21.56
CA LYS A 161 -9.21 2.03 -22.12
C LYS A 161 -8.20 1.67 -21.03
N ALA A 162 -8.30 2.30 -19.86
CA ALA A 162 -7.48 1.97 -18.70
C ALA A 162 -7.68 0.50 -18.26
N ILE A 163 -8.94 0.04 -18.19
CA ILE A 163 -9.27 -1.35 -17.86
C ILE A 163 -8.68 -2.32 -18.88
N GLN A 164 -8.84 -2.05 -20.18
CA GLN A 164 -8.30 -2.90 -21.24
C GLN A 164 -6.77 -2.97 -21.20
N VAL A 165 -6.10 -1.84 -20.98
CA VAL A 165 -4.64 -1.76 -20.88
C VAL A 165 -4.14 -2.50 -19.65
N ALA A 166 -4.80 -2.34 -18.49
CA ALA A 166 -4.46 -3.08 -17.29
C ALA A 166 -4.60 -4.60 -17.51
N HIS A 167 -5.68 -5.04 -18.14
CA HIS A 167 -5.89 -6.44 -18.48
C HIS A 167 -4.78 -7.00 -19.40
N GLN A 168 -4.39 -6.25 -20.43
CA GLN A 168 -3.28 -6.65 -21.31
C GLN A 168 -1.94 -6.75 -20.57
N LEU A 169 -1.70 -5.84 -19.63
CA LEU A 169 -0.51 -5.85 -18.79
C LEU A 169 -0.48 -7.07 -17.87
N ASP A 170 -1.61 -7.41 -17.25
CA ASP A 170 -1.74 -8.60 -16.41
C ASP A 170 -1.50 -9.89 -17.21
N LEU A 171 -2.10 -10.00 -18.40
CA LEU A 171 -1.85 -11.13 -19.30
C LEU A 171 -0.37 -11.27 -19.66
N ARG A 172 0.31 -10.15 -19.92
CA ARG A 172 1.75 -10.15 -20.21
C ARG A 172 2.57 -10.58 -19.01
N ASP A 173 2.31 -10.03 -17.83
CA ASP A 173 3.04 -10.40 -16.61
C ASP A 173 2.83 -11.89 -16.26
N MET A 174 1.61 -12.43 -16.42
CA MET A 174 1.35 -13.87 -16.28
C MET A 174 2.12 -14.71 -17.32
N SER A 175 2.16 -14.28 -18.58
CA SER A 175 2.92 -14.99 -19.62
C SER A 175 4.41 -15.00 -19.31
N GLN A 176 4.97 -13.87 -18.85
CA GLN A 176 6.38 -13.77 -18.48
C GLN A 176 6.71 -14.65 -17.28
N TYR A 177 5.80 -14.71 -16.29
CA TYR A 177 5.93 -15.62 -15.16
C TYR A 177 5.98 -17.08 -15.63
N LYS A 178 5.03 -17.51 -16.47
CA LYS A 178 4.98 -18.88 -17.02
C LYS A 178 6.24 -19.22 -17.80
N SER A 179 6.69 -18.36 -18.72
CA SER A 179 7.91 -18.61 -19.49
C SER A 179 9.15 -18.73 -18.60
N ARG A 180 9.21 -17.99 -17.49
CA ARG A 180 10.30 -18.12 -16.52
C ARG A 180 10.22 -19.44 -15.75
N ASP A 181 9.03 -19.83 -15.32
CA ASP A 181 8.79 -21.04 -14.52
C ASP A 181 9.03 -22.31 -15.36
N GLU A 182 8.51 -22.33 -16.58
CA GLU A 182 8.57 -23.49 -17.48
C GLU A 182 9.92 -23.62 -18.21
N LEU A 183 10.53 -22.49 -18.62
CA LEU A 183 11.71 -22.50 -19.51
C LEU A 183 12.98 -21.93 -18.87
N GLY A 184 12.90 -21.42 -17.64
CA GLY A 184 14.02 -20.75 -16.97
C GLY A 184 14.45 -19.42 -17.61
N ILE A 185 13.74 -18.96 -18.65
CA ILE A 185 14.09 -17.75 -19.40
C ILE A 185 13.77 -16.51 -18.58
N ARG A 186 14.80 -15.73 -18.26
CA ARG A 186 14.63 -14.43 -17.59
C ARG A 186 14.50 -13.31 -18.61
N HIS A 187 13.48 -12.48 -18.47
CA HIS A 187 13.44 -11.21 -19.19
C HIS A 187 14.55 -10.29 -18.69
N ILE A 188 15.58 -10.10 -19.51
CA ILE A 188 16.66 -9.16 -19.25
C ILE A 188 16.24 -7.81 -19.84
N SER A 189 16.03 -6.79 -19.00
CA SER A 189 15.78 -5.41 -19.46
C SER A 189 17.07 -4.67 -19.83
N ARG A 190 18.24 -5.30 -19.66
CA ARG A 190 19.53 -4.74 -20.08
C ARG A 190 19.64 -4.78 -21.59
N SER A 191 19.90 -3.61 -22.18
CA SER A 191 20.42 -3.52 -23.54
C SER A 191 21.72 -4.33 -23.64
N THR A 192 21.85 -5.14 -24.69
CA THR A 192 23.08 -5.90 -24.99
C THR A 192 24.24 -4.97 -25.35
N SER A 193 23.95 -3.75 -25.82
CA SER A 193 24.95 -2.73 -26.15
C SER A 193 25.60 -2.11 -24.91
N MET A 194 26.93 -2.02 -24.92
CA MET A 194 27.72 -1.32 -23.89
C MET A 194 27.46 0.19 -23.89
N SER A 195 27.30 0.81 -25.07
CA SER A 195 27.06 2.25 -25.19
C SER A 195 25.70 2.64 -24.60
N SER A 196 24.65 1.86 -24.90
CA SER A 196 23.33 2.07 -24.32
C SER A 196 23.32 1.87 -22.80
N ARG A 197 24.14 0.95 -22.27
CA ARG A 197 24.30 0.76 -20.81
C ARG A 197 24.98 1.97 -20.15
N TYR A 198 26.03 2.49 -20.78
CA TYR A 198 26.77 3.66 -20.29
C TYR A 198 25.88 4.92 -20.26
N ILE A 199 25.15 5.20 -21.35
CA ILE A 199 24.23 6.35 -21.43
C ILE A 199 23.10 6.23 -20.40
N ASN A 200 22.54 5.04 -20.21
CA ASN A 200 21.50 4.81 -19.20
C ASN A 200 22.03 4.96 -17.77
N HIS A 201 23.31 4.70 -17.52
CA HIS A 201 23.94 4.93 -16.22
C HIS A 201 24.08 6.43 -15.94
N LEU A 202 24.63 7.19 -16.90
CA LEU A 202 24.74 8.65 -16.81
C LEU A 202 23.38 9.33 -16.62
N ALA A 203 22.34 8.85 -17.30
CA ALA A 203 20.97 9.36 -17.16
C ALA A 203 20.33 9.06 -15.79
N ARG A 204 20.84 8.06 -15.06
CA ARG A 204 20.42 7.77 -13.67
C ARG A 204 21.19 8.62 -12.69
N ASP A 205 22.50 8.77 -12.89
CA ASP A 205 23.37 9.59 -12.04
C ASP A 205 22.92 11.06 -12.04
N SER A 206 22.56 11.60 -13.21
CA SER A 206 22.01 12.96 -13.35
C SER A 206 20.67 13.16 -12.63
N LYS A 207 19.77 12.16 -12.65
CA LYS A 207 18.49 12.23 -11.90
C LYS A 207 18.68 12.19 -10.39
N SER A 208 19.69 11.47 -9.90
CA SER A 208 20.05 11.50 -8.48
C SER A 208 20.65 12.85 -8.06
N VAL A 209 21.37 13.54 -8.93
CA VAL A 209 21.93 14.88 -8.65
C VAL A 209 20.84 15.96 -8.66
N GLU A 210 19.87 15.89 -9.57
CA GLU A 210 18.72 16.83 -9.58
C GLU A 210 17.80 16.68 -8.36
N GLN A 211 17.67 15.46 -7.79
CA GLN A 211 16.94 15.26 -6.54
C GLN A 211 17.65 15.83 -5.30
N VAL A 212 18.97 16.03 -5.36
CA VAL A 212 19.76 16.64 -4.26
C VAL A 212 19.77 18.17 -4.35
N ASN A 213 19.67 18.73 -5.56
CA ASN A 213 19.76 20.18 -5.79
C ASN A 213 18.41 20.90 -5.96
N GLY A 214 17.29 20.18 -5.85
CA GLY A 214 15.93 20.71 -6.00
C GLY A 214 15.25 21.23 -4.72
N THR A 215 15.99 21.41 -3.63
CA THR A 215 15.55 22.12 -2.42
C THR A 215 16.23 23.48 -2.32
N CYS A 216 15.62 24.49 -2.94
CA CYS A 216 15.70 25.89 -2.54
C CYS A 216 14.29 26.46 -2.62
#